data_AF-A0A0S8FWK8-F1
#
_entry.id   AF-A0A0S8FWK8-F1
#
_cell.length_a   1.000
_cell.length_b   1.000
_cell.length_c   1.000
_cell.angle_alpha   90.00
_cell.angle_beta   90.00
_cell.angle_gamma   90.00
#
_symmetry.space_group_name_H-M   'P 1'
#
loop_
_entity.id
_entity.type
_entity.pdbx_description
1 polymer ?
#
loop_
_entity_poly.entity_id
_entity_poly.type
_entity_poly.pdbx_seq_one_letter_code
_entity_poly.pdbx_strand_id
1 'polypeptide(L)'
;MANIWDDLVKWLDDASKVVGKEAGDLTQKGTLKLEIFDLTRMLRDSYTELGSQVYESVFVKKKNNWQSSKKLKSTVTKIRTLNRKLNKKNLEYKKVGKVQKPKKKK
;
A
#
# COMPACT_ATOMS: atom_id res chain seq x y z
N MET A 1 -10.27 -1.17 9.55
CA MET A 1 -10.94 -1.76 8.37
C MET A 1 -11.79 -0.70 7.69
N ALA A 2 -12.68 -0.02 8.43
CA ALA A 2 -13.60 1.02 7.91
C ALA A 2 -12.89 2.11 7.08
N ASN A 3 -11.99 2.88 7.69
CA ASN A 3 -11.47 4.10 7.07
C ASN A 3 -10.86 3.92 5.67
N ILE A 4 -10.15 2.81 5.40
CA ILE A 4 -9.41 2.64 4.13
C ILE A 4 -10.33 2.14 2.99
N TRP A 5 -11.28 1.26 3.32
CA TRP A 5 -12.28 0.80 2.35
C TRP A 5 -13.29 1.92 2.07
N ASP A 6 -13.73 2.62 3.12
CA ASP A 6 -14.62 3.76 3.00
C ASP A 6 -13.98 4.89 2.18
N ASP A 7 -12.68 5.16 2.36
CA ASP A 7 -11.94 6.13 1.55
C ASP A 7 -11.84 5.71 0.08
N LEU A 8 -11.76 4.41 -0.21
CA LEU A 8 -11.74 3.90 -1.58
C LEU A 8 -13.12 4.00 -2.24
N VAL A 9 -14.18 3.62 -1.52
CA VAL A 9 -15.56 3.72 -1.99
C VAL A 9 -15.95 5.18 -2.22
N LYS A 10 -15.62 6.09 -1.30
CA LYS A 10 -15.83 7.53 -1.48
C LYS A 10 -15.10 8.06 -2.71
N TRP A 11 -13.84 7.68 -2.88
CA TRP A 11 -13.06 8.11 -4.03
C TRP A 11 -13.65 7.61 -5.36
N LEU A 12 -14.16 6.36 -5.41
CA LEU A 12 -14.85 5.83 -6.59
C LEU A 12 -16.16 6.56 -6.88
N ASP A 13 -16.94 6.87 -5.84
CA ASP A 13 -18.19 7.62 -5.97
C ASP A 13 -17.92 9.03 -6.53
N ASP A 14 -16.89 9.71 -6.03
CA ASP A 14 -16.46 11.02 -6.53
C ASP A 14 -15.93 10.95 -7.97
N ALA A 15 -15.16 9.90 -8.31
CA ALA A 15 -14.64 9.70 -9.66
C ALA A 15 -15.74 9.41 -10.70
N SER A 16 -16.81 8.71 -10.30
CA SER A 16 -17.95 8.39 -11.17
C SER A 16 -18.74 9.61 -11.62
N LYS A 17 -18.71 10.70 -10.83
CA LYS A 17 -19.40 11.97 -11.12
C LYS A 17 -18.65 12.82 -12.15
N VAL A 18 -17.37 12.54 -12.40
CA VAL A 18 -16.52 13.28 -13.35
C VAL A 18 -16.50 12.55 -14.70
N VAL A 19 -17.52 12.79 -15.53
CA VAL A 19 -17.61 12.22 -16.88
C VAL A 19 -17.11 13.25 -17.90
N GLY A 20 -15.89 13.08 -18.41
CA GLY A 20 -15.27 13.97 -19.40
C GLY A 20 -13.85 13.55 -19.79
N LYS A 21 -13.14 14.35 -20.60
CA LYS A 21 -11.78 14.11 -21.19
C LYS A 21 -10.69 13.56 -20.23
N GLU A 22 -10.94 13.58 -18.92
CA GLU A 22 -10.11 12.99 -17.86
C GLU A 22 -10.36 11.48 -17.63
N ALA A 23 -11.27 10.84 -18.37
CA ALA A 23 -11.64 9.43 -18.17
C ALA A 23 -10.43 8.46 -18.23
N GLY A 24 -9.44 8.72 -19.08
CA GLY A 24 -8.20 7.93 -19.15
C GLY A 24 -7.35 8.05 -17.88
N ASP A 25 -7.13 9.27 -17.40
CA ASP A 25 -6.39 9.56 -16.16
C ASP A 25 -7.13 9.04 -14.92
N LEU A 26 -8.46 9.10 -14.92
CA LEU A 26 -9.32 8.56 -13.87
C LEU A 26 -9.25 7.03 -13.82
N THR A 27 -9.28 6.36 -14.97
CA THR A 27 -9.11 4.90 -15.05
C THR A 27 -7.74 4.48 -14.52
N GLN A 28 -6.67 5.17 -14.95
CA GLN A 28 -5.31 4.87 -14.47
C GLN A 28 -5.15 5.14 -12.96
N LYS A 29 -5.73 6.24 -12.46
CA LYS A 29 -5.77 6.51 -11.00
C LYS A 29 -6.55 5.43 -10.25
N GLY A 30 -7.66 4.94 -10.80
CA GLY A 30 -8.47 3.89 -10.19
C GLY A 30 -7.70 2.58 -10.04
N THR A 31 -7.05 2.13 -11.11
CA THR A 31 -6.19 0.95 -11.06
C THR A 31 -5.08 1.11 -10.02
N LEU A 32 -4.38 2.25 -10.02
CA LEU A 32 -3.33 2.51 -9.03
C LEU A 32 -3.87 2.58 -7.60
N LYS A 33 -5.07 3.12 -7.38
CA LYS A 33 -5.71 3.20 -6.06
C LYS A 33 -6.06 1.81 -5.53
N LEU A 34 -6.59 0.93 -6.37
CA LEU A 34 -6.86 -0.47 -6.04
C LEU A 34 -5.57 -1.22 -5.71
N GLU A 35 -4.51 -1.06 -6.52
CA GLU A 35 -3.21 -1.66 -6.23
C GLU A 35 -2.62 -1.17 -4.89
N ILE A 36 -2.75 0.14 -4.59
CA ILE A 36 -2.33 0.71 -3.30
C ILE A 36 -3.14 0.11 -2.16
N PHE A 37 -4.46 -0.04 -2.33
CA PHE A 37 -5.33 -0.66 -1.34
C PHE A 37 -4.92 -2.10 -1.05
N ASP A 38 -4.70 -2.91 -2.09
CA ASP A 38 -4.25 -4.30 -1.94
C ASP A 38 -2.89 -4.42 -1.25
N LEU A 39 -1.93 -3.57 -1.63
CA LEU A 39 -0.62 -3.50 -0.98
C LEU A 39 -0.74 -3.10 0.49
N THR A 40 -1.64 -2.16 0.81
CA THR A 40 -1.91 -1.74 2.19
C THR A 40 -2.51 -2.88 3.01
N ARG A 41 -3.47 -3.61 2.44
CA ARG A 41 -4.08 -4.79 3.06
C ARG A 41 -3.03 -5.87 3.34
N MET A 42 -2.24 -6.25 2.34
CA MET A 42 -1.16 -7.22 2.49
C MET A 42 -0.11 -6.81 3.53
N LEU A 43 0.19 -5.51 3.62
CA LEU A 43 1.14 -4.96 4.59
C LEU A 43 0.59 -5.10 6.01
N ARG A 44 -0.68 -4.73 6.22
CA ARG A 44 -1.38 -4.92 7.50
C ARG A 44 -1.35 -6.39 7.92
N ASP A 45 -1.74 -7.30 7.04
CA ASP A 45 -1.76 -8.74 7.35
C ASP A 45 -0.36 -9.25 7.73
N SER A 46 0.67 -8.73 7.06
CA SER A 46 2.06 -9.08 7.38
C SER A 46 2.50 -8.53 8.74
N TYR A 47 2.03 -7.35 9.15
CA TYR A 47 2.27 -6.81 10.50
C TYR A 47 1.52 -7.61 11.57
N THR A 48 0.28 -8.03 11.31
CA THR A 48 -0.48 -8.90 12.21
C THR A 48 0.22 -10.25 12.39
N GLU A 49 0.66 -10.88 11.29
CA GLU A 49 1.43 -12.12 11.34
C GLU A 49 2.74 -11.94 12.12
N LEU A 50 3.46 -10.83 11.90
CA LEU A 50 4.68 -10.52 12.66
C LEU A 50 4.37 -10.42 14.17
N GLY A 51 3.33 -9.67 14.54
CA GLY A 51 2.91 -9.50 15.92
C GLY A 51 2.56 -10.83 16.58
N SER A 52 1.79 -11.69 15.90
CA SER A 52 1.46 -13.04 16.38
C SER A 52 2.71 -13.91 16.56
N GLN A 53 3.63 -13.90 15.59
CA GLN A 53 4.88 -14.65 15.69
C GLN A 53 5.76 -14.20 16.86
N VAL A 54 5.86 -12.88 17.09
CA VAL A 54 6.59 -12.32 18.23
C VAL A 54 5.90 -12.72 19.53
N TYR A 55 4.59 -12.54 19.63
CA TYR A 55 3.82 -12.86 20.82
C TYR A 55 3.99 -14.33 21.23
N GLU A 56 3.81 -15.23 20.27
CA GLU A 56 3.98 -16.66 20.44
C GLU A 56 5.42 -17.03 20.85
N SER A 57 6.43 -16.40 20.23
CA SER A 57 7.83 -16.75 20.50
C SER A 57 8.32 -16.23 21.85
N VAL A 58 7.90 -15.02 22.23
CA VAL A 58 8.37 -14.31 23.43
C VAL A 58 7.57 -14.71 24.65
N PHE A 59 6.23 -14.67 24.58
CA PHE A 59 5.38 -14.81 25.76
C PHE A 59 4.90 -16.24 25.98
N VAL A 60 4.59 -16.98 24.90
CA VAL A 60 4.11 -18.36 25.01
C VAL A 60 5.28 -19.33 25.14
N LYS A 61 6.19 -19.32 24.16
CA LYS A 61 7.32 -20.27 24.08
C LYS A 61 8.56 -19.84 24.85
N LYS A 62 8.62 -18.59 25.33
CA LYS A 62 9.76 -18.01 26.07
C LYS A 62 11.11 -18.27 25.41
N LYS A 63 11.16 -18.21 24.07
CA LYS A 63 12.41 -18.40 23.31
C LYS A 63 13.26 -17.15 23.38
N ASN A 64 14.43 -17.21 24.02
CA ASN A 64 15.39 -16.09 24.06
C ASN A 64 15.90 -15.65 22.67
N ASN A 65 16.03 -16.59 21.71
CA ASN A 65 16.61 -16.31 20.38
C ASN A 65 15.55 -16.19 19.26
N TRP A 66 14.35 -15.68 19.57
CA TRP A 66 13.23 -15.58 18.62
C TRP A 66 13.54 -14.73 17.38
N GLN A 67 14.41 -13.72 17.51
CA GLN A 67 14.85 -12.83 16.42
C GLN A 67 15.60 -13.57 15.30
N SER A 68 16.25 -14.68 15.63
CA SER A 68 16.98 -15.52 14.67
C SER A 68 16.05 -16.44 13.87
N SER A 69 14.76 -16.48 14.19
CA SER A 69 13.77 -17.29 13.47
C SER A 69 13.72 -16.93 11.98
N LYS A 70 13.92 -17.95 11.13
CA LYS A 70 13.78 -17.81 9.67
C LYS A 70 12.40 -17.30 9.27
N LYS A 71 11.34 -17.73 9.99
CA LYS A 71 9.95 -17.30 9.76
C LYS A 71 9.75 -15.80 10.07
N LEU A 72 10.40 -15.31 11.12
CA LEU A 72 10.31 -13.90 11.49
C LEU A 72 11.08 -13.02 10.49
N LYS A 73 12.29 -13.44 10.12
CA LYS A 73 13.11 -12.76 9.11
C LYS A 73 12.41 -12.69 7.75
N SER A 74 11.74 -13.76 7.32
CA SER A 74 10.98 -13.75 6.06
C SER A 74 9.80 -12.77 6.11
N THR A 75 9.09 -12.72 7.24
CA THR A 75 7.97 -11.77 7.46
C THR A 75 8.46 -10.32 7.41
N VAL A 76 9.57 -10.00 8.08
CA VAL A 76 10.20 -8.66 8.03
C VAL A 76 10.63 -8.29 6.60
N THR A 77 11.22 -9.24 5.86
CA THR A 77 11.63 -9.02 4.47
C THR A 77 10.44 -8.77 3.55
N LYS A 78 9.32 -9.49 3.78
CA LYS A 78 8.06 -9.26 3.08
C LYS A 78 7.51 -7.85 3.35
N ILE A 79 7.46 -7.43 4.61
CA ILE A 79 7.03 -6.07 5.02
C ILE A 79 7.87 -5.00 4.31
N ARG A 80 9.21 -5.15 4.32
CA ARG A 80 10.12 -4.20 3.65
C ARG A 80 9.84 -4.12 2.14
N THR A 81 9.59 -5.26 1.50
CA THR A 81 9.28 -5.33 0.07
C THR A 81 7.93 -4.68 -0.25
N LEU A 82 6.90 -4.96 0.55
CA LEU A 82 5.58 -4.35 0.41
C LEU A 82 5.62 -2.83 0.59
N ASN A 83 6.36 -2.32 1.60
CA ASN A 83 6.55 -0.89 1.80
C ASN A 83 7.22 -0.20 0.59
N ARG A 84 8.25 -0.83 0.00
CA ARG A 84 8.89 -0.29 -1.21
C ARG A 84 7.92 -0.23 -2.39
N LYS A 85 7.14 -1.29 -2.60
CA LYS A 85 6.11 -1.34 -3.66
C LYS A 85 5.03 -0.28 -3.44
N LEU A 86 4.54 -0.15 -2.22
CA LEU A 86 3.53 0.84 -1.84
C LEU A 86 4.02 2.28 -2.06
N ASN A 87 5.25 2.59 -1.66
CA ASN A 87 5.86 3.89 -1.91
C ASN A 87 5.98 4.19 -3.41
N LYS A 88 6.42 3.20 -4.21
CA LYS A 88 6.50 3.34 -5.67
C LYS A 88 5.12 3.65 -6.28
N LYS A 89 4.09 2.89 -5.88
CA LYS A 89 2.72 3.07 -6.38
C LYS A 89 2.08 4.38 -5.94
N ASN A 90 2.34 4.82 -4.70
CA ASN A 90 1.94 6.16 -4.24
C ASN A 90 2.60 7.29 -5.06
N LEU A 91 3.87 7.13 -5.47
CA LEU A 91 4.54 8.08 -6.35
C LEU A 91 3.97 8.07 -7.76
N GLU A 92 3.65 6.89 -8.32
CA GLU A 92 2.98 6.75 -9.61
C GLU A 92 1.60 7.44 -9.59
N TYR A 93 0.79 7.18 -8.55
CA TYR A 93 -0.52 7.79 -8.37
C TYR A 93 -0.46 9.32 -8.31
N LYS A 94 0.55 9.89 -7.64
CA LYS A 94 0.76 11.36 -7.56
C LYS A 94 1.18 12.00 -8.89
N LYS A 95 1.68 11.21 -9.85
CA LYS A 95 2.16 11.68 -11.16
C LYS A 95 1.07 11.66 -12.24
N VAL A 96 0.02 10.85 -12.08
CA VAL A 96 -1.09 10.81 -13.04
C VAL A 96 -1.80 12.17 -13.09
N GLY A 97 -1.91 12.75 -14.28
CA GLY A 97 -2.46 14.11 -14.52
C GLY A 97 -1.47 15.26 -14.28
N LYS A 98 -0.22 14.99 -13.84
CA LYS A 98 0.86 16.00 -13.78
C LYS A 98 1.75 15.90 -15.02
N VAL A 99 1.21 16.31 -16.17
CA VAL A 99 2.04 16.58 -17.35
C VAL A 99 2.96 17.75 -17.02
N GLN A 100 4.26 17.56 -17.24
CA GLN A 100 5.31 18.54 -16.99
C GLN A 100 4.94 19.87 -17.65
N LYS A 101 4.86 20.96 -16.87
CA LYS A 101 4.87 22.31 -17.45
C LYS A 101 6.11 22.37 -18.37
N PRO A 102 5.97 22.66 -19.67
CA PRO A 102 7.13 22.78 -20.53
C PRO A 102 8.04 23.86 -19.93
N LYS A 103 9.32 23.53 -19.71
CA LYS A 103 10.33 24.51 -19.33
C LYS A 103 10.26 25.62 -20.38
N LYS A 104 9.79 26.81 -20.00
CA LYS A 104 9.97 28.02 -20.80
C LYS A 104 11.49 28.15 -21.02
N LYS A 105 11.94 27.89 -22.24
CA LYS A 105 13.29 28.29 -22.67
C LYS A 105 13.31 29.82 -22.55
N LYS A 106 14.17 30.33 -21.67
CA LYS A 106 14.60 31.73 -21.69
C LYS A 106 15.61 31.88 -22.81
#